data_AF-A0A8H6YUR4-F1
#
_entry.id   AF-A0A8H6YUR4-F1
#
_cell.length_a   1.000
_cell.length_b   1.000
_cell.length_c   1.000
_cell.angle_alpha   90.00
_cell.angle_beta   90.00
_cell.angle_gamma   90.00
#
_symmetry.space_group_name_H-M   'P 1'
#
loop_
_entity.id
_entity.type
_entity.pdbx_description
1 polymer ?
#
loop_
_entity_poly.entity_id
_entity_poly.type
_entity_poly.pdbx_seq_one_letter_code
_entity_poly.pdbx_strand_id
1 'polypeptide(L)'
;MHFRLSFVSSFTALVLSAAAHSSSSLVSTTAAASKTIASSTTAAPSTTAAPSTTAAPSTTAAPSTTAAAATNPAPSKFPKRGLAFAADNATDILKANSTASVASWIYNWGLVPPNYIADSGIEYIPMQWGAADIDTLAVTVKGLGAKTILTFNEPDFSQQSNMNATYAAQLWMQFIEPLKQDGIRLGGPAVSSGDTGRPWLQEFMTACSQCTIDFLPIHWYGDGTGGFYDYLYQINAQFNKTIWVTEFAETSSNDSVVLDFMNTTITALDGLDFVERYAWFGYFRPKDGSHYNLLDINGDLNAAGQVYVDAAKKVVNALPNPTGTGTPPIGDGFNSAGGYTTVYPASDTGLTPAFATQTGNSGSRVGGNGIGKMCGVGGVMLFAAMFGAGLVW
;
A
#
# COMPACT_ATOMS: atom_id res chain seq x y z
N MET A 1 -2.22 7.93 57.90
CA MET A 1 -2.21 6.46 58.13
C MET A 1 -1.05 5.86 57.36
N HIS A 2 -0.33 4.90 57.93
CA HIS A 2 0.80 4.22 57.28
C HIS A 2 0.32 3.00 56.49
N PHE A 3 0.88 2.76 55.32
CA PHE A 3 1.22 1.40 54.89
C PHE A 3 2.47 1.44 54.00
N ARG A 4 3.57 0.87 54.50
CA ARG A 4 4.76 0.52 53.71
C ARG A 4 4.68 -0.99 53.47
N LEU A 5 4.95 -1.44 52.24
CA LEU A 5 5.40 -2.81 52.03
C LEU A 5 6.89 -2.78 51.70
N SER A 6 7.66 -3.57 52.46
CA SER A 6 9.07 -3.83 52.20
C SER A 6 9.19 -5.29 51.80
N PHE A 7 9.95 -5.58 50.76
CA PHE A 7 10.41 -6.95 50.47
C PHE A 7 11.91 -7.02 50.70
N VAL A 8 12.35 -8.09 51.38
CA VAL A 8 13.72 -8.26 51.87
C VAL A 8 14.44 -9.27 50.99
N SER A 9 15.73 -8.99 50.74
CA SER A 9 16.63 -9.83 49.95
C SER A 9 17.04 -11.10 50.71
N SER A 10 17.38 -12.17 49.98
CA SER A 10 18.29 -13.20 50.48
C SER A 10 19.13 -13.80 49.36
N PHE A 11 20.45 -13.61 49.48
CA PHE A 11 21.48 -14.25 48.68
C PHE A 11 21.69 -15.71 49.13
N THR A 12 22.06 -16.60 48.21
CA THR A 12 23.02 -17.67 48.53
C THR A 12 23.80 -18.07 47.29
N ALA A 13 25.12 -18.26 47.42
CA ALA A 13 26.00 -18.67 46.34
C ALA A 13 27.07 -19.66 46.87
N LEU A 14 27.29 -20.75 46.13
CA LEU A 14 28.44 -21.67 46.22
C LEU A 14 28.38 -22.55 44.94
N VAL A 15 29.32 -22.64 43.99
CA VAL A 15 30.81 -22.57 43.92
C VAL A 15 31.50 -23.94 44.08
N LEU A 16 32.16 -24.37 42.98
CA LEU A 16 33.09 -25.51 42.82
C LEU A 16 32.50 -26.94 43.00
N SER A 17 33.06 -28.01 42.41
CA SER A 17 34.37 -28.18 41.74
C SER A 17 34.36 -29.19 40.57
N ALA A 18 35.48 -29.29 39.85
CA ALA A 18 35.72 -30.23 38.73
C ALA A 18 36.44 -31.52 39.17
N ALA A 19 36.38 -32.58 38.35
CA ALA A 19 37.50 -33.51 38.04
C ALA A 19 37.11 -34.58 37.00
N ALA A 20 38.11 -35.11 36.29
CA ALA A 20 38.00 -36.13 35.23
C ALA A 20 38.54 -37.52 35.66
N HIS A 21 38.76 -38.43 34.70
CA HIS A 21 39.31 -39.82 34.75
C HIS A 21 38.27 -40.95 34.92
N SER A 22 38.45 -42.18 34.41
CA SER A 22 39.28 -42.69 33.29
C SER A 22 38.88 -44.14 32.91
N SER A 23 39.15 -44.50 31.65
CA SER A 23 39.57 -45.80 31.08
C SER A 23 39.33 -47.17 31.78
N SER A 24 38.82 -48.15 31.02
CA SER A 24 39.26 -49.57 30.94
C SER A 24 38.54 -50.26 29.75
N SER A 25 39.20 -50.65 28.65
CA SER A 25 39.94 -51.92 28.41
C SER A 25 39.02 -53.16 28.27
N LEU A 26 38.77 -53.67 27.06
CA LEU A 26 39.57 -54.60 26.21
C LEU A 26 39.25 -56.09 26.43
N VAL A 27 38.74 -56.77 25.39
CA VAL A 27 38.99 -58.21 25.12
C VAL A 27 39.12 -58.40 23.60
N SER A 28 40.04 -59.28 23.18
CA SER A 28 40.30 -59.68 21.80
C SER A 28 40.30 -61.21 21.71
N THR A 29 39.88 -61.77 20.57
CA THR A 29 40.02 -63.20 20.26
C THR A 29 40.37 -63.41 18.79
N THR A 30 41.40 -64.22 18.53
CA THR A 30 41.93 -64.57 17.21
C THR A 30 41.91 -66.10 17.00
N ALA A 31 41.64 -66.54 15.76
CA ALA A 31 41.94 -67.87 15.17
C ALA A 31 41.12 -68.01 13.86
N ALA A 32 41.53 -68.75 12.81
CA ALA A 32 42.84 -69.29 12.41
C ALA A 32 42.80 -69.56 10.88
N ALA A 33 43.96 -69.81 10.26
CA ALA A 33 44.07 -70.07 8.81
C ALA A 33 44.02 -71.57 8.45
N SER A 34 43.79 -71.89 7.16
CA SER A 34 44.12 -73.22 6.59
C SER A 34 44.59 -73.13 5.13
N LYS A 35 45.40 -74.09 4.69
CA LYS A 35 46.20 -74.12 3.44
C LYS A 35 45.69 -75.14 2.39
N THR A 36 46.36 -75.10 1.22
CA THR A 36 46.57 -76.18 0.20
C THR A 36 45.37 -76.45 -0.75
N ILE A 37 45.52 -76.90 -2.00
CA ILE A 37 46.67 -77.48 -2.78
C ILE A 37 46.85 -76.76 -4.15
N ALA A 38 48.04 -76.83 -4.79
CA ALA A 38 48.34 -76.32 -6.14
C ALA A 38 48.30 -77.42 -7.23
N SER A 39 48.14 -77.05 -8.50
CA SER A 39 48.42 -77.91 -9.66
C SER A 39 49.04 -77.11 -10.82
N SER A 40 49.74 -77.79 -11.73
CA SER A 40 50.94 -77.27 -12.41
C SER A 40 50.90 -77.25 -13.94
N THR A 41 51.46 -76.17 -14.51
CA THR A 41 52.29 -76.10 -15.73
C THR A 41 51.88 -76.82 -17.02
N THR A 42 51.78 -76.04 -18.11
CA THR A 42 52.33 -76.39 -19.44
C THR A 42 53.01 -75.16 -20.05
N ALA A 43 54.09 -75.35 -20.82
CA ALA A 43 54.97 -74.29 -21.31
C ALA A 43 54.51 -73.62 -22.63
N ALA A 44 55.12 -72.47 -22.96
CA ALA A 44 54.80 -71.63 -24.12
C ALA A 44 55.60 -72.00 -25.39
N PRO A 45 55.10 -71.59 -26.57
CA PRO A 45 55.94 -71.21 -27.71
C PRO A 45 55.83 -69.71 -28.06
N SER A 46 56.71 -69.25 -28.93
CA SER A 46 57.11 -67.85 -29.08
C SER A 46 56.52 -67.08 -30.28
N THR A 47 56.36 -65.76 -30.09
CA THR A 47 56.46 -64.67 -31.09
C THR A 47 55.60 -64.70 -32.36
N THR A 48 54.76 -63.67 -32.51
CA THR A 48 54.39 -63.07 -33.80
C THR A 48 54.34 -61.55 -33.63
N ALA A 49 54.67 -60.78 -34.68
CA ALA A 49 54.95 -59.35 -34.60
C ALA A 49 53.73 -58.50 -34.19
N ALA A 50 54.01 -57.36 -33.53
CA ALA A 50 52.99 -56.38 -33.18
C ALA A 50 52.50 -55.63 -34.44
N PRO A 51 51.19 -55.58 -34.72
CA PRO A 51 50.63 -54.68 -35.72
C PRO A 51 50.63 -53.23 -35.22
N SER A 52 50.55 -52.28 -36.16
CA SER A 52 50.60 -50.84 -35.90
C SER A 52 49.42 -50.33 -35.05
N THR A 53 49.68 -49.26 -34.30
CA THR A 53 48.69 -48.56 -33.45
C THR A 53 47.48 -48.10 -34.26
N THR A 54 46.31 -48.66 -33.95
CA THR A 54 45.02 -48.12 -34.39
C THR A 54 44.66 -46.92 -33.51
N ALA A 55 44.07 -45.88 -34.12
CA ALA A 55 43.68 -44.66 -33.40
C ALA A 55 42.62 -44.95 -32.32
N ALA A 56 42.68 -44.19 -31.21
CA ALA A 56 41.72 -44.32 -30.12
C ALA A 56 40.29 -43.96 -30.59
N PRO A 57 39.24 -44.68 -30.14
CA PRO A 57 37.87 -44.37 -30.48
C PRO A 57 37.45 -43.03 -29.85
N SER A 58 36.71 -42.22 -30.60
CA SER A 58 36.13 -40.97 -30.10
C SER A 58 35.10 -41.26 -29.00
N THR A 59 35.19 -40.52 -27.90
CA THR A 59 34.27 -40.64 -26.75
C THR A 59 32.85 -40.27 -27.16
N THR A 60 31.91 -41.19 -27.00
CA THR A 60 30.47 -40.94 -27.14
C THR A 60 30.05 -39.88 -26.12
N ALA A 61 29.30 -38.86 -26.56
CA ALA A 61 28.80 -37.80 -25.68
C ALA A 61 27.85 -38.37 -24.62
N ALA A 62 27.96 -37.88 -23.39
CA ALA A 62 27.05 -38.23 -22.30
C ALA A 62 25.61 -37.76 -22.61
N PRO A 63 24.58 -38.50 -22.16
CA PRO A 63 23.19 -38.09 -22.36
C PRO A 63 22.91 -36.76 -21.66
N SER A 64 22.20 -35.88 -22.34
CA SER A 64 21.84 -34.56 -21.80
C SER A 64 20.90 -34.70 -20.61
N THR A 65 21.34 -34.24 -19.44
CA THR A 65 20.46 -34.07 -18.28
C THR A 65 19.36 -33.07 -18.61
N THR A 66 18.10 -33.49 -18.50
CA THR A 66 16.93 -32.61 -18.60
C THR A 66 17.11 -31.46 -17.60
N ALA A 67 17.09 -30.22 -18.10
CA ALA A 67 17.22 -29.04 -17.25
C ALA A 67 16.09 -29.01 -16.22
N ALA A 68 16.42 -28.71 -14.96
CA ALA A 68 15.42 -28.44 -13.94
C ALA A 68 14.51 -27.29 -14.38
N ALA A 69 13.22 -27.36 -14.05
CA ALA A 69 12.28 -26.30 -14.40
C ALA A 69 12.77 -24.96 -13.84
N ALA A 70 12.85 -23.95 -14.71
CA ALA A 70 13.28 -22.62 -14.30
C ALA A 70 12.29 -22.07 -13.27
N THR A 71 12.75 -21.89 -12.03
CA THR A 71 12.04 -21.08 -11.05
C THR A 71 11.98 -19.66 -11.59
N ASN A 72 10.79 -19.16 -11.91
CA ASN A 72 10.62 -17.75 -12.28
C ASN A 72 11.25 -16.90 -11.15
N PRO A 73 12.13 -15.92 -11.46
CA PRO A 73 12.61 -15.01 -10.44
C PRO A 73 11.41 -14.29 -9.83
N ALA A 74 11.46 -14.07 -8.51
CA ALA A 74 10.47 -13.28 -7.80
C ALA A 74 10.28 -11.92 -8.53
N PRO A 75 9.04 -11.46 -8.77
CA PRO A 75 8.82 -10.19 -9.43
C PRO A 75 9.50 -9.07 -8.63
N SER A 76 10.30 -8.26 -9.31
CA SER A 76 10.86 -7.05 -8.72
C SER A 76 9.73 -6.15 -8.22
N LYS A 77 9.81 -5.69 -6.96
CA LYS A 77 8.85 -4.75 -6.38
C LYS A 77 8.54 -3.61 -7.37
N PHE A 78 7.27 -3.38 -7.65
CA PHE A 78 6.84 -2.39 -8.63
C PHE A 78 6.94 -0.99 -8.00
N PRO A 79 7.71 -0.05 -8.58
CA PRO A 79 8.13 1.17 -7.87
C PRO A 79 6.99 2.13 -7.53
N LYS A 80 5.86 2.06 -8.25
CA LYS A 80 4.69 2.91 -8.02
C LYS A 80 3.68 2.33 -7.03
N ARG A 81 3.54 1.00 -6.95
CA ARG A 81 2.39 0.34 -6.32
C ARG A 81 2.58 0.19 -4.81
N GLY A 82 1.63 0.68 -4.03
CA GLY A 82 1.64 0.58 -2.57
C GLY A 82 0.32 0.10 -1.98
N LEU A 83 0.20 0.21 -0.66
CA LEU A 83 -0.94 -0.29 0.10
C LEU A 83 -1.48 0.79 1.05
N ALA A 84 -2.80 1.04 0.95
CA ALA A 84 -3.58 1.73 1.96
C ALA A 84 -4.15 0.64 2.90
N PHE A 85 -3.52 0.44 4.05
CA PHE A 85 -3.86 -0.66 4.97
C PHE A 85 -4.13 -0.16 6.38
N ALA A 86 -5.36 -0.31 6.86
CA ALA A 86 -5.79 0.23 8.16
C ALA A 86 -5.15 -0.46 9.38
N ALA A 87 -4.33 -1.49 9.14
CA ALA A 87 -3.69 -2.30 10.16
C ALA A 87 -4.69 -3.08 11.04
N ASP A 88 -5.90 -3.36 10.54
CA ASP A 88 -6.97 -4.08 11.26
C ASP A 88 -6.57 -5.46 11.80
N ASN A 89 -5.64 -6.16 11.13
CA ASN A 89 -5.17 -7.49 11.53
C ASN A 89 -3.70 -7.72 11.14
N ALA A 90 -2.87 -8.08 12.13
CA ALA A 90 -1.44 -8.32 11.94
C ALA A 90 -1.10 -9.48 10.98
N THR A 91 -1.98 -10.46 10.78
CA THR A 91 -1.72 -11.58 9.85
C THR A 91 -1.91 -11.20 8.39
N ASP A 92 -2.71 -10.17 8.11
CA ASP A 92 -3.18 -9.90 6.75
C ASP A 92 -2.06 -9.29 5.88
N ILE A 93 -1.07 -8.64 6.49
CA ILE A 93 0.14 -8.14 5.80
C ILE A 93 1.06 -9.25 5.26
N LEU A 94 0.91 -10.50 5.71
CA LEU A 94 1.83 -11.60 5.34
C LEU A 94 1.85 -11.85 3.82
N LYS A 95 0.73 -11.63 3.12
CA LYS A 95 0.67 -11.77 1.65
C LYS A 95 1.38 -10.61 0.95
N ALA A 96 1.24 -9.38 1.46
CA ALA A 96 1.95 -8.20 0.98
C ALA A 96 3.47 -8.27 1.19
N ASN A 97 3.93 -8.94 2.25
CA ASN A 97 5.34 -9.21 2.54
C ASN A 97 5.93 -10.33 1.65
N SER A 98 5.09 -11.20 1.07
CA SER A 98 5.57 -12.29 0.23
C SER A 98 6.41 -11.82 -0.97
N THR A 99 7.36 -12.63 -1.43
CA THR A 99 8.20 -12.33 -2.60
C THR A 99 7.42 -12.26 -3.92
N ALA A 100 6.16 -12.70 -3.95
CA ALA A 100 5.26 -12.56 -5.08
C ALA A 100 4.57 -11.19 -5.12
N SER A 101 4.44 -10.52 -3.96
CA SER A 101 3.84 -9.20 -3.85
C SER A 101 4.68 -8.14 -4.55
N VAL A 102 4.07 -7.44 -5.50
CA VAL A 102 4.71 -6.30 -6.18
C VAL A 102 4.62 -4.98 -5.39
N ALA A 103 3.90 -4.92 -4.27
CA ALA A 103 3.78 -3.69 -3.47
C ALA A 103 5.12 -3.28 -2.84
N SER A 104 5.55 -2.05 -3.08
CA SER A 104 6.85 -1.49 -2.66
C SER A 104 6.77 -0.57 -1.44
N TRP A 105 5.61 0.05 -1.19
CA TRP A 105 5.38 0.96 -0.07
C TRP A 105 4.01 0.75 0.59
N ILE A 106 3.83 1.25 1.80
CA ILE A 106 2.61 1.10 2.61
C ILE A 106 2.39 2.31 3.52
N TYR A 107 1.13 2.67 3.74
CA TYR A 107 0.73 3.59 4.82
C TYR A 107 -0.57 3.10 5.48
N ASN A 108 -0.85 3.62 6.67
CA ASN A 108 -1.99 3.22 7.51
C ASN A 108 -2.71 4.41 8.16
N TRP A 109 -2.64 5.61 7.54
CA TRP A 109 -3.10 6.89 8.10
C TRP A 109 -2.41 7.37 9.39
N GLY A 110 -1.57 6.54 10.02
CA GLY A 110 -0.81 6.90 11.21
C GLY A 110 0.49 7.63 10.89
N LEU A 111 1.03 8.30 11.92
CA LEU A 111 2.39 8.84 11.91
C LEU A 111 3.43 7.76 12.26
N VAL A 112 3.04 6.74 13.02
CA VAL A 112 3.88 5.63 13.48
C VAL A 112 3.21 4.31 13.07
N PRO A 113 3.95 3.36 12.45
CA PRO A 113 3.42 2.05 12.14
C PRO A 113 3.37 1.16 13.39
N PRO A 114 2.38 0.26 13.54
CA PRO A 114 2.50 -0.85 14.47
C PRO A 114 3.65 -1.77 14.03
N ASN A 115 4.31 -2.43 15.00
CA ASN A 115 5.56 -3.16 14.77
C ASN A 115 5.53 -4.14 13.58
N TYR A 116 4.44 -4.89 13.38
CA TYR A 116 4.34 -5.83 12.25
C TYR A 116 4.28 -5.17 10.86
N ILE A 117 3.96 -3.88 10.76
CA ILE A 117 4.12 -3.09 9.53
C ILE A 117 5.56 -2.60 9.40
N ALA A 118 6.19 -2.14 10.50
CA ALA A 118 7.60 -1.75 10.50
C ALA A 118 8.53 -2.93 10.12
N ASP A 119 8.25 -4.11 10.65
CA ASP A 119 8.99 -5.36 10.42
C ASP A 119 8.57 -6.06 9.10
N SER A 120 7.64 -5.48 8.32
CA SER A 120 7.12 -6.10 7.09
C SER A 120 8.10 -6.06 5.91
N GLY A 121 9.21 -5.32 6.00
CA GLY A 121 10.16 -5.15 4.89
C GLY A 121 9.64 -4.33 3.71
N ILE A 122 8.44 -3.74 3.82
CA ILE A 122 7.85 -2.80 2.85
C ILE A 122 8.13 -1.37 3.33
N GLU A 123 8.40 -0.41 2.42
CA GLU A 123 8.66 0.98 2.81
C GLU A 123 7.41 1.60 3.47
N TYR A 124 7.46 1.88 4.77
CA TYR A 124 6.39 2.59 5.45
C TYR A 124 6.49 4.10 5.20
N ILE A 125 5.38 4.71 4.75
CA ILE A 125 5.24 6.15 4.57
C ILE A 125 4.37 6.71 5.71
N PRO A 126 4.95 7.45 6.68
CA PRO A 126 4.18 8.05 7.76
C PRO A 126 3.29 9.19 7.24
N MET A 127 2.13 9.36 7.88
CA MET A 127 1.15 10.41 7.59
C MET A 127 0.90 11.29 8.81
N GLN A 128 1.05 12.61 8.64
CA GLN A 128 0.49 13.58 9.59
C GLN A 128 -0.98 13.84 9.23
N TRP A 129 -1.89 12.99 9.71
CA TRP A 129 -3.29 12.94 9.26
C TRP A 129 -4.06 14.25 9.46
N GLY A 130 -3.75 15.04 10.48
CA GLY A 130 -4.38 16.32 10.77
C GLY A 130 -3.54 17.20 11.69
N ALA A 131 -4.16 18.09 12.45
CA ALA A 131 -3.44 19.00 13.38
C ALA A 131 -3.03 18.35 14.72
N ALA A 132 -3.53 17.16 15.06
CA ALA A 132 -3.23 16.50 16.33
C ALA A 132 -1.76 16.08 16.44
N ASP A 133 -1.15 16.31 17.61
CA ASP A 133 0.24 15.93 17.99
C ASP A 133 1.33 16.38 16.99
N ILE A 134 1.04 17.38 16.16
CA ILE A 134 1.91 17.85 15.06
C ILE A 134 3.23 18.48 15.56
N ASP A 135 3.29 18.91 16.82
CA ASP A 135 4.51 19.37 17.46
C ASP A 135 5.53 18.23 17.66
N THR A 136 5.08 16.97 17.71
CA THR A 136 5.95 15.79 17.77
C THR A 136 6.48 15.35 16.40
N LEU A 137 5.88 15.83 15.30
CA LEU A 137 6.10 15.38 13.92
C LEU A 137 7.59 15.23 13.57
N ALA A 138 8.39 16.27 13.83
CA ALA A 138 9.79 16.29 13.45
C ALA A 138 10.67 15.32 14.24
N VAL A 139 10.36 15.05 15.51
CA VAL A 139 11.04 14.02 16.30
C VAL A 139 10.67 12.64 15.78
N THR A 140 9.38 12.40 15.55
CA THR A 140 8.85 11.09 15.15
C THR A 140 9.33 10.68 13.76
N VAL A 141 9.21 11.54 12.75
CA VAL A 141 9.64 11.26 11.36
C VAL A 141 11.14 11.00 11.27
N LYS A 142 11.96 11.77 12.02
CA LYS A 142 13.41 11.55 12.08
C LYS A 142 13.77 10.27 12.84
N GLY A 143 13.05 9.96 13.93
CA GLY A 143 13.20 8.72 14.69
C GLY A 143 12.89 7.46 13.87
N LEU A 144 11.89 7.53 12.98
CA LEU A 144 11.58 6.48 11.99
C LEU A 144 12.59 6.42 10.83
N GLY A 145 13.48 7.41 10.70
CA GLY A 145 14.43 7.51 9.57
C GLY A 145 13.78 7.78 8.21
N ALA A 146 12.49 8.12 8.19
CA ALA A 146 11.65 8.22 6.99
C ALA A 146 12.21 9.21 5.95
N LYS A 147 11.99 8.93 4.67
CA LYS A 147 12.47 9.74 3.53
C LYS A 147 11.37 10.49 2.80
N THR A 148 10.12 10.17 3.09
CA THR A 148 8.93 10.81 2.51
C THR A 148 7.84 10.80 3.57
N ILE A 149 6.99 11.82 3.58
CA ILE A 149 5.78 11.86 4.42
C ILE A 149 4.54 12.18 3.58
N LEU A 150 3.39 11.73 4.06
CA LEU A 150 2.07 12.24 3.67
C LEU A 150 1.57 13.24 4.71
N THR A 151 0.72 14.17 4.29
CA THR A 151 0.16 15.21 5.16
C THR A 151 -1.35 15.36 4.95
N PHE A 152 -2.03 15.84 5.98
CA PHE A 152 -3.44 16.23 6.09
C PHE A 152 -4.40 15.44 5.19
N ASN A 153 -5.10 14.48 5.78
CA ASN A 153 -6.03 13.57 5.11
C ASN A 153 -7.42 14.20 4.97
N GLU A 154 -7.85 14.43 3.74
CA GLU A 154 -9.12 15.05 3.35
C GLU A 154 -9.47 16.28 4.21
N PRO A 155 -8.59 17.29 4.27
CA PRO A 155 -8.83 18.50 5.07
C PRO A 155 -10.00 19.32 4.53
N ASP A 156 -10.39 19.09 3.27
CA ASP A 156 -11.56 19.65 2.62
C ASP A 156 -12.87 19.00 3.07
N PHE A 157 -12.82 17.82 3.71
CA PHE A 157 -14.01 17.04 4.07
C PHE A 157 -14.29 17.06 5.58
N SER A 158 -15.54 17.38 5.95
CA SER A 158 -15.92 17.71 7.33
C SER A 158 -15.92 16.53 8.31
N GLN A 159 -15.94 15.30 7.79
CA GLN A 159 -15.88 14.05 8.57
C GLN A 159 -14.45 13.52 8.74
N GLN A 160 -13.46 14.21 8.16
CA GLN A 160 -12.05 13.82 8.13
C GLN A 160 -11.22 14.85 8.91
N SER A 161 -10.01 15.22 8.46
CA SER A 161 -9.17 16.16 9.21
C SER A 161 -9.77 17.57 9.30
N ASN A 162 -10.67 17.94 8.38
CA ASN A 162 -11.56 19.11 8.45
C ASN A 162 -10.82 20.40 8.86
N MET A 163 -9.87 20.82 8.03
CA MET A 163 -8.95 21.90 8.34
C MET A 163 -9.20 23.08 7.41
N ASN A 164 -9.19 24.32 7.91
CA ASN A 164 -9.17 25.47 7.02
C ASN A 164 -7.82 25.55 6.27
N ALA A 165 -7.84 25.83 4.97
CA ALA A 165 -6.65 25.89 4.12
C ALA A 165 -5.57 26.87 4.60
N THR A 166 -5.95 28.03 5.14
CA THR A 166 -4.99 29.01 5.70
C THR A 166 -4.38 28.50 7.01
N TYR A 167 -5.15 27.80 7.84
CA TYR A 167 -4.64 27.18 9.06
C TYR A 167 -3.69 26.00 8.75
N ALA A 168 -4.03 25.17 7.77
CA ALA A 168 -3.14 24.12 7.26
C ALA A 168 -1.82 24.69 6.72
N ALA A 169 -1.86 25.83 6.02
CA ALA A 169 -0.66 26.54 5.55
C ALA A 169 0.24 27.04 6.71
N GLN A 170 -0.36 27.56 7.79
CA GLN A 170 0.37 27.98 8.99
C GLN A 170 1.07 26.79 9.67
N LEU A 171 0.34 25.69 9.87
CA LEU A 171 0.89 24.45 10.41
C LEU A 171 1.99 23.86 9.52
N TRP A 172 1.83 23.94 8.20
CA TRP A 172 2.86 23.49 7.27
C TRP A 172 4.16 24.25 7.48
N MET A 173 4.12 25.59 7.42
CA MET A 173 5.33 26.41 7.58
C MET A 173 6.01 26.22 8.95
N GLN A 174 5.24 25.90 9.99
CA GLN A 174 5.77 25.69 11.33
C GLN A 174 6.36 24.29 11.56
N PHE A 175 5.73 23.23 11.04
CA PHE A 175 6.05 21.84 11.40
C PHE A 175 6.45 20.93 10.24
N ILE A 176 5.96 21.17 9.03
CA ILE A 176 6.19 20.31 7.85
C ILE A 176 7.37 20.84 7.02
N GLU A 177 7.40 22.14 6.70
CA GLU A 177 8.47 22.77 5.91
C GLU A 177 9.89 22.55 6.47
N PRO A 178 10.13 22.59 7.81
CA PRO A 178 11.46 22.34 8.36
C PRO A 178 12.03 20.95 8.01
N LEU A 179 11.17 19.94 7.80
CA LEU A 179 11.59 18.57 7.43
C LEU A 179 12.30 18.54 6.07
N LYS A 180 12.02 19.51 5.19
CA LYS A 180 12.69 19.60 3.89
C LYS A 180 14.20 19.81 4.03
N GLN A 181 14.63 20.47 5.11
CA GLN A 181 16.05 20.71 5.42
C GLN A 181 16.80 19.41 5.76
N ASP A 182 16.09 18.39 6.24
CA ASP A 182 16.62 17.04 6.49
C ASP A 182 16.59 16.13 5.23
N GLY A 183 16.19 16.67 4.07
CA GLY A 183 16.09 15.93 2.82
C GLY A 183 14.83 15.05 2.68
N ILE A 184 13.84 15.23 3.57
CA ILE A 184 12.57 14.50 3.53
C ILE A 184 11.71 15.05 2.38
N ARG A 185 11.06 14.16 1.61
CA ARG A 185 10.06 14.56 0.60
C ARG A 185 8.71 14.84 1.25
N LEU A 186 8.08 15.94 0.87
CA LEU A 186 6.83 16.43 1.45
C LEU A 186 5.68 16.23 0.46
N GLY A 187 4.79 15.29 0.76
CA GLY A 187 3.50 15.17 0.10
C GLY A 187 2.58 16.28 0.57
N GLY A 188 1.93 16.97 -0.38
CA GLY A 188 0.89 17.95 -0.09
C GLY A 188 -0.31 17.35 0.66
N PRO A 189 -1.28 18.18 1.07
CA PRO A 189 -2.52 17.70 1.67
C PRO A 189 -3.30 16.79 0.71
N ALA A 190 -3.75 15.64 1.19
CA ALA A 190 -4.50 14.66 0.41
C ALA A 190 -5.98 15.08 0.33
N VAL A 191 -6.40 15.70 -0.77
CA VAL A 191 -7.79 16.16 -0.93
C VAL A 191 -8.69 15.12 -1.60
N SER A 192 -9.99 15.21 -1.30
CA SER A 192 -11.01 14.38 -1.94
C SER A 192 -11.18 14.68 -3.44
N SER A 193 -11.82 13.77 -4.17
CA SER A 193 -12.27 14.01 -5.56
C SER A 193 -13.59 14.79 -5.66
N GLY A 194 -14.19 15.18 -4.53
CA GLY A 194 -15.43 15.95 -4.50
C GLY A 194 -15.24 17.44 -4.86
N ASP A 195 -16.36 18.16 -4.93
CA ASP A 195 -16.39 19.59 -5.30
C ASP A 195 -15.58 20.48 -4.34
N THR A 196 -15.31 20.03 -3.12
CA THR A 196 -14.51 20.74 -2.10
C THR A 196 -13.00 20.62 -2.30
N GLY A 197 -12.51 19.52 -2.88
CA GLY A 197 -11.09 19.17 -2.87
C GLY A 197 -10.20 20.12 -3.67
N ARG A 198 -10.52 20.35 -4.95
CA ARG A 198 -9.72 21.26 -5.80
C ARG A 198 -9.77 22.72 -5.33
N PRO A 199 -10.92 23.30 -4.93
CA PRO A 199 -10.97 24.65 -4.35
C PRO A 199 -10.14 24.76 -3.07
N TRP A 200 -10.25 23.80 -2.15
CA TRP A 200 -9.47 23.79 -0.92
C TRP A 200 -7.96 23.76 -1.21
N LEU A 201 -7.53 22.90 -2.14
CA LEU A 201 -6.12 22.80 -2.52
C LEU A 201 -5.61 24.09 -3.18
N GLN A 202 -6.44 24.75 -3.98
CA GLN A 202 -6.13 26.07 -4.56
C GLN A 202 -5.98 27.14 -3.47
N GLU A 203 -6.86 27.17 -2.46
CA GLU A 203 -6.73 28.08 -1.31
C GLU A 203 -5.45 27.81 -0.52
N PHE A 204 -5.11 26.55 -0.26
CA PHE A 204 -3.90 26.16 0.46
C PHE A 204 -2.63 26.57 -0.29
N MET A 205 -2.56 26.28 -1.59
CA MET A 205 -1.45 26.70 -2.46
C MET A 205 -1.30 28.23 -2.51
N THR A 206 -2.42 28.97 -2.45
CA THR A 206 -2.41 30.44 -2.43
C THR A 206 -1.95 30.98 -1.07
N ALA A 207 -2.40 30.38 0.03
CA ALA A 207 -2.01 30.75 1.39
C ALA A 207 -0.55 30.39 1.71
N CYS A 208 0.03 29.39 1.02
CA CYS A 208 1.38 28.92 1.25
C CYS A 208 2.28 28.98 0.00
N SER A 209 2.46 30.17 -0.56
CA SER A 209 3.38 30.41 -1.68
C SER A 209 4.87 30.08 -1.41
N GLN A 210 5.23 29.81 -0.15
CA GLN A 210 6.56 29.39 0.29
C GLN A 210 6.65 27.89 0.66
N CYS A 211 5.56 27.13 0.60
CA CYS A 211 5.54 25.69 0.87
C CYS A 211 6.34 24.90 -0.19
N THR A 212 7.27 24.05 0.24
CA THR A 212 7.96 23.10 -0.65
C THR A 212 7.17 21.79 -0.75
N ILE A 213 6.28 21.71 -1.74
CA ILE A 213 5.52 20.48 -2.03
C ILE A 213 6.21 19.70 -3.15
N ASP A 214 6.67 18.48 -2.84
CA ASP A 214 7.36 17.59 -3.80
C ASP A 214 6.38 16.86 -4.73
N PHE A 215 5.21 16.48 -4.21
CA PHE A 215 4.16 15.76 -4.93
C PHE A 215 2.78 16.03 -4.29
N LEU A 216 1.70 15.77 -5.02
CA LEU A 216 0.33 15.89 -4.52
C LEU A 216 -0.32 14.51 -4.32
N PRO A 217 -0.56 14.10 -3.07
CA PRO A 217 -1.55 13.10 -2.71
C PRO A 217 -2.94 13.53 -3.17
N ILE A 218 -3.71 12.61 -3.75
CA ILE A 218 -5.12 12.78 -4.08
C ILE A 218 -5.89 11.48 -3.88
N HIS A 219 -7.17 11.61 -3.55
CA HIS A 219 -8.09 10.48 -3.40
C HIS A 219 -9.11 10.45 -4.53
N TRP A 220 -9.57 9.26 -4.92
CA TRP A 220 -10.69 9.10 -5.84
C TRP A 220 -11.58 7.91 -5.49
N TYR A 221 -12.87 8.17 -5.33
CA TYR A 221 -13.89 7.13 -5.18
C TYR A 221 -15.05 7.44 -6.11
N GLY A 222 -15.47 6.46 -6.89
CA GLY A 222 -16.57 6.62 -7.84
C GLY A 222 -16.67 5.46 -8.81
N ASP A 223 -17.44 5.67 -9.88
CA ASP A 223 -17.75 4.65 -10.87
C ASP A 223 -17.14 5.01 -12.25
N GLY A 224 -16.39 4.07 -12.82
CA GLY A 224 -15.87 4.14 -14.19
C GLY A 224 -14.58 4.95 -14.38
N THR A 225 -13.77 4.56 -15.37
CA THR A 225 -12.42 5.12 -15.57
C THR A 225 -12.39 6.56 -16.09
N GLY A 226 -13.48 7.05 -16.70
CA GLY A 226 -13.55 8.39 -17.30
C GLY A 226 -13.34 9.49 -16.25
N GLY A 227 -14.20 9.51 -15.22
CA GLY A 227 -14.11 10.48 -14.14
C GLY A 227 -12.80 10.38 -13.34
N PHE A 228 -12.21 9.19 -13.23
CA PHE A 228 -10.89 9.00 -12.65
C PHE A 228 -9.81 9.73 -13.46
N TYR A 229 -9.72 9.46 -14.76
CA TYR A 229 -8.71 10.08 -15.62
C TYR A 229 -8.91 11.59 -15.74
N ASP A 230 -10.15 12.06 -15.91
CA ASP A 230 -10.45 13.50 -15.96
C ASP A 230 -9.96 14.22 -14.68
N TYR A 231 -10.17 13.63 -13.50
CA TYR A 231 -9.68 14.16 -12.24
C TYR A 231 -8.14 14.19 -12.17
N LEU A 232 -7.45 13.11 -12.57
CA LEU A 232 -5.97 13.07 -12.62
C LEU A 232 -5.40 14.20 -13.50
N TYR A 233 -5.94 14.36 -14.72
CA TYR A 233 -5.48 15.37 -15.66
C TYR A 233 -5.82 16.80 -15.19
N GLN A 234 -6.98 17.01 -14.55
CA GLN A 234 -7.35 18.30 -13.97
C GLN A 234 -6.38 18.71 -12.84
N ILE A 235 -6.07 17.80 -11.91
CA ILE A 235 -5.10 18.07 -10.83
C ILE A 235 -3.71 18.37 -11.42
N ASN A 236 -3.23 17.55 -12.35
CA ASN A 236 -1.90 17.75 -12.94
C ASN A 236 -1.82 19.06 -13.73
N ALA A 237 -2.83 19.39 -14.54
CA ALA A 237 -2.87 20.64 -15.30
C ALA A 237 -3.01 21.89 -14.43
N GLN A 238 -3.78 21.83 -13.33
CA GLN A 238 -3.99 22.97 -12.44
C GLN A 238 -2.76 23.28 -11.58
N PHE A 239 -2.08 22.27 -11.04
CA PHE A 239 -1.02 22.45 -10.04
C PHE A 239 0.40 22.17 -10.55
N ASN A 240 0.54 21.52 -11.71
CA ASN A 240 1.83 21.16 -12.32
C ASN A 240 2.81 20.46 -11.33
N LYS A 241 2.29 19.45 -10.64
CA LYS A 241 3.03 18.57 -9.71
C LYS A 241 2.90 17.12 -10.15
N THR A 242 3.87 16.30 -9.74
CA THR A 242 3.68 14.85 -9.74
C THR A 242 2.63 14.47 -8.70
N ILE A 243 1.94 13.37 -8.98
CA ILE A 243 0.76 12.90 -8.24
C ILE A 243 1.11 11.58 -7.56
N TRP A 244 0.64 11.45 -6.32
CA TRP A 244 0.47 10.16 -5.66
C TRP A 244 -1.03 9.91 -5.52
N VAL A 245 -1.57 8.85 -6.11
CA VAL A 245 -2.97 8.45 -5.91
C VAL A 245 -3.01 7.62 -4.63
N THR A 246 -3.05 8.29 -3.47
CA THR A 246 -2.90 7.63 -2.17
C THR A 246 -4.10 6.76 -1.81
N GLU A 247 -5.28 7.10 -2.33
CA GLU A 247 -6.47 6.26 -2.25
C GLU A 247 -7.20 6.27 -3.59
N PHE A 248 -7.53 5.08 -4.09
CA PHE A 248 -8.56 4.96 -5.12
C PHE A 248 -9.27 3.61 -5.08
N ALA A 249 -10.57 3.61 -5.37
CA ALA A 249 -11.37 2.41 -5.57
C ALA A 249 -12.60 2.67 -6.44
N GLU A 250 -13.03 1.64 -7.17
CA GLU A 250 -14.31 1.58 -7.89
C GLU A 250 -15.44 1.24 -6.90
N THR A 251 -16.49 2.07 -6.86
CA THR A 251 -17.56 1.97 -5.87
C THR A 251 -18.76 1.13 -6.29
N SER A 252 -18.79 0.62 -7.53
CA SER A 252 -19.83 -0.29 -8.02
C SER A 252 -20.05 -1.51 -7.12
N SER A 253 -21.31 -1.93 -7.01
CA SER A 253 -21.72 -3.18 -6.35
C SER A 253 -21.54 -4.44 -7.22
N ASN A 254 -20.69 -4.36 -8.24
CA ASN A 254 -20.41 -5.43 -9.19
C ASN A 254 -18.92 -5.73 -9.24
N ASP A 255 -18.51 -6.87 -8.67
CA ASP A 255 -17.12 -7.35 -8.62
C ASP A 255 -16.42 -7.32 -9.98
N SER A 256 -17.16 -7.56 -11.08
CA SER A 256 -16.57 -7.55 -12.43
C SER A 256 -16.26 -6.15 -12.93
N VAL A 257 -17.05 -5.14 -12.52
CA VAL A 257 -16.78 -3.72 -12.83
C VAL A 257 -15.59 -3.24 -12.00
N VAL A 258 -15.56 -3.59 -10.70
CA VAL A 258 -14.42 -3.31 -9.81
C VAL A 258 -13.12 -3.89 -10.36
N LEU A 259 -13.14 -5.16 -10.80
CA LEU A 259 -11.96 -5.84 -11.33
C LEU A 259 -11.49 -5.26 -12.67
N ASP A 260 -12.40 -4.91 -13.58
CA ASP A 260 -12.08 -4.31 -14.87
C ASP A 260 -11.52 -2.87 -14.71
N PHE A 261 -12.15 -2.06 -13.84
CA PHE A 261 -11.63 -0.75 -13.46
C PHE A 261 -10.22 -0.88 -12.87
N MET A 262 -10.00 -1.80 -11.93
CA MET A 262 -8.69 -2.02 -11.32
C MET A 262 -7.64 -2.40 -12.36
N ASN A 263 -7.88 -3.43 -13.18
CA ASN A 263 -6.93 -3.89 -14.19
C ASN A 263 -6.60 -2.79 -15.22
N THR A 264 -7.60 -2.01 -15.62
CA THR A 264 -7.45 -0.90 -16.57
C THR A 264 -6.67 0.27 -15.95
N THR A 265 -7.04 0.72 -14.76
CA THR A 265 -6.42 1.89 -14.11
C THR A 265 -5.01 1.62 -13.63
N ILE A 266 -4.70 0.48 -13.00
CA ILE A 266 -3.30 0.20 -12.60
C ILE A 266 -2.39 0.09 -13.82
N THR A 267 -2.89 -0.40 -14.95
CA THR A 267 -2.14 -0.45 -16.21
C THR A 267 -1.87 0.95 -16.78
N ALA A 268 -2.81 1.89 -16.63
CA ALA A 268 -2.60 3.30 -16.99
C ALA A 268 -1.62 4.01 -16.05
N LEU A 269 -1.83 3.92 -14.73
CA LEU A 269 -0.99 4.58 -13.70
C LEU A 269 0.48 4.14 -13.78
N ASP A 270 0.74 2.87 -14.15
CA ASP A 270 2.08 2.38 -14.45
C ASP A 270 2.79 3.20 -15.54
N GLY A 271 2.07 3.62 -16.58
CA GLY A 271 2.58 4.35 -17.75
C GLY A 271 2.44 5.88 -17.74
N LEU A 272 1.75 6.46 -16.75
CA LEU A 272 1.64 7.92 -16.61
C LEU A 272 2.85 8.50 -15.86
N ASP A 273 3.72 9.23 -16.55
CA ASP A 273 4.97 9.79 -15.96
C ASP A 273 4.71 10.77 -14.81
N PHE A 274 3.61 11.52 -14.86
CA PHE A 274 3.24 12.44 -13.77
C PHE A 274 2.64 11.73 -12.55
N VAL A 275 2.34 10.44 -12.62
CA VAL A 275 1.95 9.62 -11.47
C VAL A 275 3.18 8.89 -10.94
N GLU A 276 3.66 9.28 -9.78
CA GLU A 276 4.81 8.64 -9.13
C GLU A 276 4.42 7.35 -8.40
N ARG A 277 3.31 7.37 -7.66
CA ARG A 277 2.86 6.26 -6.82
C ARG A 277 1.33 6.16 -6.79
N TYR A 278 0.82 4.97 -6.49
CA TYR A 278 -0.61 4.74 -6.28
C TYR A 278 -0.86 3.60 -5.27
N ALA A 279 -1.91 3.72 -4.47
CA ALA A 279 -2.36 2.71 -3.52
C ALA A 279 -3.88 2.50 -3.65
N TRP A 280 -4.29 1.25 -3.93
CA TRP A 280 -5.70 0.90 -3.98
C TRP A 280 -6.26 0.88 -2.55
N PHE A 281 -7.39 1.55 -2.34
CA PHE A 281 -8.09 1.48 -1.07
C PHE A 281 -8.92 0.19 -1.03
N GLY A 282 -8.51 -0.76 -0.21
CA GLY A 282 -9.19 -2.06 -0.16
C GLY A 282 -8.41 -3.19 0.49
N TYR A 283 -7.23 -2.98 1.09
CA TYR A 283 -6.44 -4.07 1.68
C TYR A 283 -7.01 -4.54 3.03
N PHE A 284 -8.24 -5.03 3.01
CA PHE A 284 -9.00 -5.51 4.17
C PHE A 284 -9.90 -6.69 3.76
N ARG A 285 -10.43 -7.40 4.76
CA ARG A 285 -11.45 -8.46 4.62
C ARG A 285 -12.83 -7.83 4.38
N PRO A 286 -13.80 -8.53 3.76
CA PRO A 286 -15.08 -7.92 3.37
C PRO A 286 -15.76 -7.14 4.51
N LYS A 287 -16.11 -5.88 4.24
CA LYS A 287 -16.90 -5.01 5.13
C LYS A 287 -18.24 -4.69 4.44
N ASP A 288 -19.24 -4.26 5.22
CA ASP A 288 -20.65 -4.17 4.79
C ASP A 288 -20.85 -3.56 3.39
N GLY A 289 -21.10 -4.41 2.38
CA GLY A 289 -21.36 -4.00 1.00
C GLY A 289 -20.16 -3.49 0.21
N SER A 290 -18.92 -3.61 0.69
CA SER A 290 -17.72 -3.28 -0.10
C SER A 290 -17.43 -4.38 -1.12
N HIS A 291 -17.25 -4.02 -2.40
CA HIS A 291 -16.85 -4.93 -3.47
C HIS A 291 -15.39 -4.75 -3.92
N TYR A 292 -14.71 -3.72 -3.39
CA TYR A 292 -13.33 -3.33 -3.70
C TYR A 292 -12.30 -3.84 -2.67
N ASN A 293 -12.70 -4.71 -1.74
CA ASN A 293 -11.78 -5.38 -0.84
C ASN A 293 -10.85 -6.34 -1.61
N LEU A 294 -9.62 -6.49 -1.12
CA LEU A 294 -8.56 -7.31 -1.71
C LEU A 294 -8.39 -8.67 -1.00
N LEU A 295 -8.95 -8.82 0.20
CA LEU A 295 -8.89 -10.05 0.98
C LEU A 295 -10.25 -10.74 1.06
N ASP A 296 -10.25 -12.05 1.17
CA ASP A 296 -11.42 -12.85 1.54
C ASP A 296 -11.69 -12.79 3.07
N ILE A 297 -12.67 -13.54 3.55
CA ILE A 297 -13.01 -13.59 4.98
C ILE A 297 -11.90 -14.21 5.85
N ASN A 298 -11.01 -15.03 5.26
CA ASN A 298 -9.92 -15.71 5.94
C ASN A 298 -8.64 -14.87 6.01
N GLY A 299 -8.52 -13.85 5.15
CA GLY A 299 -7.32 -13.01 4.98
C GLY A 299 -6.44 -13.43 3.79
N ASP A 300 -6.93 -14.33 2.93
CA ASP A 300 -6.27 -14.70 1.67
C ASP A 300 -6.63 -13.71 0.55
N LEU A 301 -5.77 -13.56 -0.46
CA LEU A 301 -6.03 -12.66 -1.61
C LEU A 301 -7.21 -13.19 -2.43
N ASN A 302 -8.26 -12.37 -2.58
CA ASN A 302 -9.36 -12.64 -3.50
C ASN A 302 -8.93 -12.33 -4.96
N ALA A 303 -9.85 -12.40 -5.94
CA ALA A 303 -9.52 -12.15 -7.35
C ALA A 303 -8.93 -10.74 -7.59
N ALA A 304 -9.46 -9.71 -6.93
CA ALA A 304 -8.95 -8.35 -7.01
C ALA A 304 -7.59 -8.21 -6.29
N GLY A 305 -7.45 -8.83 -5.11
CA GLY A 305 -6.17 -8.91 -4.39
C GLY A 305 -5.07 -9.61 -5.17
N GLN A 306 -5.39 -10.64 -5.95
CA GLN A 306 -4.44 -11.32 -6.84
C GLN A 306 -3.99 -10.36 -7.96
N VAL A 307 -4.92 -9.72 -8.68
CA VAL A 307 -4.58 -8.72 -9.72
C VAL A 307 -3.74 -7.56 -9.16
N TYR A 308 -4.03 -7.09 -7.95
CA TYR A 308 -3.33 -5.96 -7.35
C TYR A 308 -1.97 -6.31 -6.75
N VAL A 309 -1.87 -7.38 -5.96
CA VAL A 309 -0.67 -7.72 -5.18
C VAL A 309 0.21 -8.75 -5.86
N ASP A 310 -0.38 -9.86 -6.34
CA ASP A 310 0.33 -10.98 -6.98
C ASP A 310 0.15 -10.92 -8.49
N ALA A 311 0.77 -9.91 -9.13
CA ALA A 311 0.45 -9.42 -10.47
C ALA A 311 0.76 -10.42 -11.63
N ALA A 312 0.01 -11.51 -11.66
CA ALA A 312 -0.06 -12.45 -12.77
C ALA A 312 -0.63 -11.78 -14.01
N LYS A 313 0.02 -12.01 -15.16
CA LYS A 313 -0.41 -11.70 -16.54
C LYS A 313 -1.54 -10.66 -16.66
N LYS A 314 -1.17 -9.37 -16.62
CA LYS A 314 -2.04 -8.24 -16.99
C LYS A 314 -2.90 -8.60 -18.21
N VAL A 315 -4.22 -8.43 -18.11
CA VAL A 315 -5.09 -8.48 -19.30
C VAL A 315 -4.98 -7.13 -19.99
N VAL A 316 -4.05 -7.03 -20.93
CA VAL A 316 -3.74 -5.78 -21.63
C VAL A 316 -4.81 -5.49 -22.68
N ASN A 317 -5.89 -4.82 -22.25
CA ASN A 317 -6.66 -4.00 -23.17
C ASN A 317 -5.83 -2.74 -23.44
N ALA A 318 -5.38 -2.57 -24.69
CA ALA A 318 -4.51 -1.44 -25.05
C ALA A 318 -5.24 -0.11 -24.83
N LEU A 319 -4.58 0.81 -24.13
CA LEU A 319 -5.09 2.18 -23.97
C LEU A 319 -5.24 2.86 -25.34
N PRO A 320 -6.30 3.66 -25.55
CA PRO A 320 -6.32 4.62 -26.64
C PRO A 320 -5.10 5.54 -26.52
N ASN A 321 -4.24 5.51 -27.54
CA ASN A 321 -2.99 6.25 -27.54
C ASN A 321 -3.25 7.78 -27.57
N PRO A 322 -2.84 8.57 -26.56
CA PRO A 322 -3.12 10.00 -26.50
C PRO A 322 -2.14 10.85 -27.34
N THR A 323 -1.44 10.28 -28.33
CA THR A 323 -0.69 11.08 -29.33
C THR A 323 -1.63 11.72 -30.35
N GLY A 324 -2.50 12.61 -29.88
CA GLY A 324 -3.20 13.60 -30.69
C GLY A 324 -2.68 14.98 -30.34
N THR A 325 -1.92 15.62 -31.24
CA THR A 325 -1.47 17.02 -31.08
C THR A 325 -2.61 18.01 -31.38
N GLY A 326 -3.78 17.75 -30.81
CA GLY A 326 -4.95 18.61 -30.86
C GLY A 326 -5.19 19.22 -29.50
N THR A 327 -5.10 20.55 -29.41
CA THR A 327 -5.62 21.30 -28.27
C THR A 327 -7.08 20.89 -28.08
N PRO A 328 -7.51 20.39 -26.89
CA PRO A 328 -8.90 20.03 -26.70
C PRO A 328 -9.75 21.30 -26.86
N PRO A 329 -10.81 21.28 -27.70
CA PRO A 329 -11.71 22.41 -27.78
C PRO A 329 -12.43 22.55 -26.43
N ILE A 330 -12.34 23.73 -25.83
CA ILE A 330 -13.28 24.13 -24.77
C ILE A 330 -14.65 24.18 -25.45
N GLY A 331 -15.45 23.14 -25.24
CA GLY A 331 -16.74 22.94 -25.87
C GLY A 331 -17.83 22.93 -24.80
N ASP A 332 -18.61 24.01 -24.77
CA ASP A 332 -19.71 24.17 -23.83
C ASP A 332 -20.81 23.12 -24.07
N GLY A 333 -21.22 22.42 -23.02
CA GLY A 333 -22.49 21.69 -22.93
C GLY A 333 -22.65 20.46 -23.84
N PHE A 334 -22.45 19.27 -23.28
CA PHE A 334 -23.08 18.06 -23.82
C PHE A 334 -24.37 17.72 -23.08
N ASN A 335 -25.45 17.62 -23.86
CA ASN A 335 -26.82 17.53 -23.37
C ASN A 335 -27.22 16.07 -23.09
N SER A 336 -28.01 15.90 -22.04
CA SER A 336 -28.55 14.62 -21.55
C SER A 336 -29.44 13.88 -22.56
N ALA A 337 -29.36 12.54 -22.55
CA ALA A 337 -30.37 11.66 -23.14
C ALA A 337 -30.51 10.36 -22.31
N GLY A 338 -31.65 10.23 -21.61
CA GLY A 338 -31.93 9.11 -20.68
C GLY A 338 -33.00 9.51 -19.67
N GLY A 339 -34.24 9.68 -20.14
CA GLY A 339 -35.23 10.50 -19.45
C GLY A 339 -35.95 9.87 -18.26
N TYR A 340 -36.20 10.69 -17.24
CA TYR A 340 -37.41 10.64 -16.42
C TYR A 340 -37.99 12.05 -16.30
N THR A 341 -39.24 12.21 -16.72
CA THR A 341 -39.90 13.52 -16.77
C THR A 341 -40.53 13.86 -15.42
N THR A 342 -40.01 14.86 -14.71
CA THR A 342 -40.74 15.54 -13.63
C THR A 342 -40.77 17.04 -13.91
N VAL A 343 -41.98 17.57 -14.10
CA VAL A 343 -42.22 18.98 -14.42
C VAL A 343 -42.49 19.76 -13.14
N TYR A 344 -41.68 20.78 -12.86
CA TYR A 344 -42.07 21.91 -12.02
C TYR A 344 -41.62 23.23 -12.69
N PRO A 345 -42.42 24.31 -12.58
CA PRO A 345 -42.29 25.48 -13.45
C PRO A 345 -41.21 26.46 -12.98
N ALA A 346 -40.70 27.23 -13.93
CA ALA A 346 -39.74 28.31 -13.68
C ALA A 346 -40.38 29.52 -12.97
N SER A 347 -39.58 30.19 -12.15
CA SER A 347 -39.77 31.60 -11.79
C SER A 347 -38.44 32.34 -11.93
N ASP A 348 -38.38 33.21 -12.94
CA ASP A 348 -37.25 34.08 -13.27
C ASP A 348 -37.27 35.37 -12.42
N THR A 349 -36.22 36.19 -12.55
CA THR A 349 -36.01 37.56 -12.04
C THR A 349 -35.44 37.71 -10.61
N GLY A 350 -34.12 37.57 -10.52
CA GLY A 350 -33.18 38.72 -10.52
C GLY A 350 -33.16 39.74 -9.35
N LEU A 351 -31.98 40.38 -9.24
CA LEU A 351 -31.61 41.60 -8.46
C LEU A 351 -30.97 41.41 -7.06
N THR A 352 -29.65 41.67 -7.04
CA THR A 352 -28.81 42.08 -5.89
C THR A 352 -28.88 43.60 -5.65
N PRO A 353 -28.23 44.18 -4.62
CA PRO A 353 -28.00 43.73 -3.23
C PRO A 353 -28.37 44.82 -2.19
N ALA A 354 -28.45 44.48 -0.89
CA ALA A 354 -28.43 45.49 0.19
C ALA A 354 -27.88 44.96 1.53
N PHE A 355 -27.16 45.82 2.25
CA PHE A 355 -26.67 45.62 3.61
C PHE A 355 -27.80 45.67 4.65
N ALA A 356 -27.73 44.85 5.70
CA ALA A 356 -28.20 45.20 7.05
C ALA A 356 -27.53 44.32 8.13
N THR A 357 -27.23 44.91 9.29
CA THR A 357 -26.68 44.28 10.49
C THR A 357 -27.78 43.94 11.52
N GLN A 358 -27.37 43.44 12.71
CA GLN A 358 -28.16 43.12 13.93
C GLN A 358 -28.77 41.70 13.98
N THR A 359 -28.30 40.78 14.85
CA THR A 359 -28.28 40.66 16.34
C THR A 359 -29.57 40.11 16.97
N GLY A 360 -29.44 39.19 17.95
CA GLY A 360 -30.53 38.68 18.80
C GLY A 360 -30.93 37.25 18.43
N ASN A 361 -30.38 36.19 19.01
CA ASN A 361 -30.40 35.71 20.40
C ASN A 361 -31.63 34.83 20.75
N SER A 362 -31.35 33.66 21.36
CA SER A 362 -32.20 32.85 22.25
C SER A 362 -33.54 32.28 21.76
N GLY A 363 -33.78 30.97 21.98
CA GLY A 363 -35.13 30.40 21.81
C GLY A 363 -35.24 28.86 21.80
N SER A 364 -34.78 28.15 22.83
CA SER A 364 -35.01 26.70 22.94
C SER A 364 -36.49 26.37 23.22
N ARG A 365 -37.06 25.34 22.56
CA ARG A 365 -37.74 24.18 23.22
C ARG A 365 -38.41 23.17 22.26
N VAL A 366 -38.03 21.90 22.44
CA VAL A 366 -38.89 20.70 22.63
C VAL A 366 -40.00 20.39 21.60
N GLY A 367 -39.74 19.34 20.82
CA GLY A 367 -40.48 18.07 20.93
C GLY A 367 -41.75 17.85 20.10
N GLY A 368 -41.71 16.85 19.21
CA GLY A 368 -42.91 16.30 18.56
C GLY A 368 -42.58 15.18 17.57
N ASN A 369 -42.97 13.94 17.90
CA ASN A 369 -42.84 12.81 16.97
C ASN A 369 -43.79 12.98 15.78
N GLY A 370 -43.26 12.91 14.55
CA GLY A 370 -44.02 12.90 13.31
C GLY A 370 -43.49 11.83 12.36
N ILE A 371 -44.23 10.72 12.21
CA ILE A 371 -43.84 9.60 11.36
C ILE A 371 -44.19 9.96 9.90
N GLY A 372 -43.18 10.25 9.08
CA GLY A 372 -43.36 10.58 7.66
C GLY A 372 -42.35 9.83 6.80
N LYS A 373 -42.79 8.80 6.07
CA LYS A 373 -41.95 8.14 5.05
C LYS A 373 -41.58 9.15 3.97
N MET A 374 -40.28 9.35 3.74
CA MET A 374 -39.76 9.89 2.49
C MET A 374 -38.64 9.00 1.97
N CYS A 375 -38.49 8.97 0.64
CA CYS A 375 -37.73 7.97 -0.08
C CYS A 375 -36.24 7.95 0.32
N GLY A 376 -35.71 6.75 0.55
CA GLY A 376 -34.27 6.57 0.77
C GLY A 376 -33.49 6.88 -0.49
N VAL A 377 -32.73 7.97 -0.47
CA VAL A 377 -31.55 8.12 -1.33
C VAL A 377 -30.42 7.43 -0.59
N GLY A 378 -29.90 6.34 -1.16
CA GLY A 378 -28.86 5.52 -0.56
C GLY A 378 -27.51 6.23 -0.55
N GLY A 379 -27.27 7.09 0.44
CA GLY A 379 -25.95 7.60 0.71
C GLY A 379 -25.07 6.49 1.27
N VAL A 380 -24.10 6.01 0.50
CA VAL A 380 -23.02 5.17 1.02
C VAL A 380 -22.18 6.04 1.94
N MET A 381 -22.40 5.94 3.26
CA MET A 381 -21.51 6.54 4.24
C MET A 381 -20.17 5.79 4.22
N LEU A 382 -19.21 6.33 3.47
CA LEU A 382 -17.85 5.80 3.42
C LEU A 382 -17.14 6.14 4.75
N PHE A 383 -17.15 5.19 5.69
CA PHE A 383 -16.40 5.29 6.95
C PHE A 383 -14.89 5.08 6.70
N ALA A 384 -14.24 6.07 6.08
CA ALA A 384 -12.79 6.17 6.09
C ALA A 384 -12.32 6.63 7.49
N ALA A 385 -11.76 5.68 8.25
CA ALA A 385 -10.88 5.89 9.40
C ALA A 385 -11.31 6.86 10.54
N MET A 386 -12.47 6.64 11.18
CA MET A 386 -12.63 7.04 12.59
C MET A 386 -11.90 6.06 13.53
N PHE A 387 -10.57 6.12 13.56
CA PHE A 387 -9.75 5.36 14.52
C PHE A 387 -8.95 6.32 15.41
N GLY A 388 -9.47 6.58 16.60
CA GLY A 388 -8.82 7.42 17.59
C GLY A 388 -7.56 6.76 18.16
N ALA A 389 -6.59 7.60 18.54
CA ALA A 389 -5.37 7.19 19.24
C ALA A 389 -5.70 6.58 20.63
N GLY A 390 -5.89 5.26 20.66
CA GLY A 390 -6.02 4.49 21.89
C GLY A 390 -4.64 4.15 22.45
N LEU A 391 -4.22 4.85 23.51
CA LEU A 391 -3.04 4.45 24.29
C LEU A 391 -3.26 3.04 24.86
N VAL A 392 -2.25 2.18 24.72
CA VAL A 392 -2.15 0.91 25.44
C VAL A 392 -1.05 1.03 26.48
N TRP A 393 -1.40 0.72 27.74
CA TRP A 393 -0.49 0.41 28.85
C TRP A 393 -0.42 -1.11 29.05
#